data_AF-A0A833WG20-F1
#
_entry.id   AF-A0A833WG20-F1
#
_cell.length_a   1.000
_cell.length_b   1.000
_cell.length_c   1.000
_cell.angle_alpha   90.00
_cell.angle_beta   90.00
_cell.angle_gamma   90.00
#
_symmetry.space_group_name_H-M   'P 1'
#
loop_
_entity.id
_entity.type
_entity.pdbx_description
1 polymer ?
#
loop_
_entity_poly.entity_id
_entity_poly.type
_entity_poly.pdbx_seq_one_letter_code
_entity_poly.pdbx_strand_id
1 'polypeptide(L)'
;MNTLLQKGGVYIGSQTPIMIKNNVHGLDERIEEMDMKYKKIVGNLAANLAATTLKVKTRYFHRIGVGGKGFLKFYDNIKGLPNHKIFCPGKSYPVIVRHSNSLSADDDARIDARGAAVRILPDKLGIDAPLLDLTLKTGKAFYARTIADFATWLVCGLAAREEHVKRVPHVRDAVWNSLRQADSFAELHYYSNICRLFRFTDGQEMYVKFKIRPYDVTIDEDSGKVDPIGILPPETGAIPRDENDTRPLLFLAEDFQCRVSSPNGVRYIFQLQVRPVPQDEATRDIALDCTTPWDEVAFPYIDVGEIHIDQNLSRKESEELEFNPFIRCHEVDVIRASSCSQSASIDHGRSLIYEICQHLRNGEPLPESWRIFLEQSDVKVDLSGCPMAAAMEKKETKTITLARTWYQTLWAIFGQPLLQIGLPYFMMGMVIVAPLSWVMNLKDAKKVPLHWLLPFFWVSSGLLAGLACVVAKWVLVGKKKEGETILIWSKRVFMDTIWQAFRTLVGDYFMEMTSGSILFSLWMKFMGSHIDLDQGTYVDSMGALLNPEMVEIQGGGCVGKEALLFGHIYEGEGGKVKFGKIKIGEGGFVGSRSVTMPGVMVENGGSLPALSLAMKEEIIKSR
;
A
#
# COMPACT_ATOMS: atom_id res chain seq x y z
N MET A 1 -0.88 -32.66 13.91
CA MET A 1 -0.43 -32.38 12.53
C MET A 1 -1.66 -32.15 11.68
N ASN A 2 -1.94 -30.90 11.29
CA ASN A 2 -2.80 -30.52 10.16
C ASN A 2 -2.56 -29.03 9.93
N THR A 3 -1.64 -28.77 9.01
CA THR A 3 -1.17 -27.46 8.58
C THR A 3 -2.30 -26.68 7.92
N LEU A 4 -2.67 -25.54 8.52
CA LEU A 4 -3.49 -24.52 7.89
C LEU A 4 -2.74 -23.96 6.68
N LEU A 5 -3.41 -23.89 5.53
CA LEU A 5 -2.91 -23.16 4.37
C LEU A 5 -3.03 -21.65 4.67
N GLN A 6 -1.96 -21.05 5.21
CA GLN A 6 -1.96 -19.64 5.63
C GLN A 6 -1.79 -18.67 4.45
N LYS A 7 -1.34 -19.14 3.28
CA LYS A 7 -1.30 -18.38 2.01
C LYS A 7 -1.47 -19.32 0.81
N GLY A 8 -2.21 -18.87 -0.20
CA GLY A 8 -2.30 -19.50 -1.52
C GLY A 8 -3.39 -18.88 -2.40
N GLY A 9 -2.98 -18.40 -3.58
CA GLY A 9 -3.86 -18.33 -4.75
C GLY A 9 -3.57 -19.54 -5.64
N VAL A 10 -4.59 -20.14 -6.23
CA VAL A 10 -4.40 -21.23 -7.21
C VAL A 10 -3.97 -20.60 -8.54
N TYR A 11 -2.74 -20.91 -8.97
CA TYR A 11 -2.25 -20.61 -10.31
C TYR A 11 -2.16 -21.91 -11.11
N ILE A 12 -2.82 -21.95 -12.26
CA ILE A 12 -2.59 -22.96 -13.29
C ILE A 12 -1.83 -22.24 -14.42
N GLY A 13 -0.55 -22.57 -14.61
CA GLY A 13 0.12 -22.39 -15.91
C GLY A 13 1.14 -21.26 -16.12
N SER A 14 1.68 -20.59 -15.10
CA SER A 14 2.82 -19.66 -15.29
C SER A 14 4.13 -20.27 -14.78
N GLN A 15 5.18 -20.28 -15.60
CA GLN A 15 6.53 -20.71 -15.19
C GLN A 15 7.18 -19.74 -14.19
N THR A 16 6.69 -18.50 -14.11
CA THR A 16 7.12 -17.48 -13.15
C THR A 16 5.95 -17.16 -12.22
N PRO A 17 6.05 -17.41 -10.90
CA PRO A 17 4.99 -17.07 -9.96
C PRO A 17 4.87 -15.55 -9.86
N ILE A 18 3.83 -14.98 -10.48
CA ILE A 18 3.44 -13.58 -10.29
C ILE A 18 2.33 -13.57 -9.23
N MET A 19 2.68 -13.13 -8.03
CA MET A 19 1.69 -12.91 -6.98
C MET A 19 0.82 -11.71 -7.34
N ILE A 20 -0.40 -11.94 -7.84
CA ILE A 20 -1.40 -10.87 -7.96
C ILE A 20 -1.88 -10.59 -6.54
N LYS A 21 -1.39 -9.49 -5.95
CA LYS A 21 -1.85 -9.01 -4.65
C LYS A 21 -3.31 -8.58 -4.78
N ASN A 22 -4.14 -9.02 -3.83
CA ASN A 22 -5.50 -8.51 -3.66
C ASN A 22 -5.41 -7.01 -3.30
N ASN A 23 -5.68 -6.12 -4.24
CA ASN A 23 -5.73 -4.67 -4.04
C ASN A 23 -7.02 -4.24 -3.32
N VAL A 24 -7.32 -4.86 -2.17
CA VAL A 24 -8.46 -4.46 -1.32
C VAL A 24 -8.07 -3.29 -0.40
N HIS A 25 -6.78 -2.99 -0.30
CA HIS A 25 -6.27 -1.96 0.61
C HIS A 25 -5.45 -0.95 -0.18
N GLY A 26 -5.65 0.35 0.10
CA GLY A 26 -4.76 1.40 -0.38
C GLY A 26 -3.34 1.12 0.14
N LEU A 27 -2.46 0.70 -0.76
CA LEU A 27 -1.06 0.47 -0.43
C LEU A 27 -0.37 1.83 -0.31
N ASP A 28 0.44 2.00 0.73
CA ASP A 28 1.26 3.20 0.87
C ASP A 28 2.32 3.19 -0.24
N GLU A 29 2.30 4.22 -1.10
CA GLU A 29 3.23 4.35 -2.21
C GLU A 29 4.69 4.22 -1.77
N ARG A 30 5.03 4.72 -0.56
CA ARG A 30 6.39 4.62 -0.02
C ARG A 30 6.81 3.18 0.14
N ILE A 31 5.91 2.34 0.66
CA ILE A 31 6.16 0.91 0.86
C ILE A 31 6.27 0.22 -0.49
N GLU A 32 5.41 0.50 -1.45
CA GLU A 32 5.40 -0.25 -2.71
C GLU A 32 6.69 -0.09 -3.52
N GLU A 33 7.29 1.09 -3.51
CA GLU A 33 8.55 1.36 -4.21
C GLU A 33 9.76 0.64 -3.64
N MET A 34 9.71 0.25 -2.36
CA MET A 34 10.83 -0.44 -1.71
C MET A 34 11.00 -1.86 -2.25
N ASP A 35 12.23 -2.22 -2.60
CA ASP A 35 12.62 -3.61 -2.79
C ASP A 35 12.44 -4.44 -1.50
N MET A 36 12.47 -5.77 -1.61
CA MET A 36 12.23 -6.65 -0.45
C MET A 36 13.25 -6.46 0.68
N LYS A 37 14.51 -6.17 0.36
CA LYS A 37 15.56 -5.96 1.36
C LYS A 37 15.31 -4.65 2.11
N TYR A 38 14.91 -3.61 1.39
CA TYR A 38 14.58 -2.31 1.93
C TYR A 38 13.32 -2.38 2.81
N LYS A 39 12.25 -3.04 2.35
CA LYS A 39 11.05 -3.33 3.17
C LYS A 39 11.42 -4.00 4.48
N LYS A 40 12.30 -4.99 4.44
CA LYS A 40 12.74 -5.73 5.63
C LYS A 40 13.48 -4.84 6.62
N ILE A 41 14.43 -4.02 6.14
CA ILE A 41 15.21 -3.10 7.00
C ILE A 41 14.29 -2.05 7.64
N VAL A 42 13.45 -1.40 6.84
CA VAL A 42 12.51 -0.37 7.35
C VAL A 42 11.48 -0.98 8.26
N GLY A 43 10.92 -2.15 7.94
CA GLY A 43 9.97 -2.86 8.78
C GLY A 43 10.54 -3.21 10.14
N ASN A 44 11.76 -3.77 10.19
CA ASN A 44 12.45 -4.09 11.44
C ASN A 44 12.78 -2.82 12.25
N LEU A 45 13.23 -1.76 11.59
CA LEU A 45 13.52 -0.49 12.26
C LEU A 45 12.25 0.17 12.81
N ALA A 46 11.19 0.23 12.01
CA ALA A 46 9.88 0.73 12.40
C ALA A 46 9.33 -0.04 13.61
N ALA A 47 9.41 -1.37 13.58
CA ALA A 47 8.93 -2.24 14.65
C ALA A 47 9.70 -2.04 15.97
N ASN A 48 11.03 -1.94 15.92
CA ASN A 48 11.84 -1.68 17.12
C ASN A 48 11.50 -0.31 17.77
N LEU A 49 11.38 0.73 16.95
CA LEU A 49 11.06 2.07 17.42
C LEU A 49 9.60 2.13 17.94
N ALA A 50 8.67 1.53 17.22
CA ALA A 50 7.25 1.40 17.58
C ALA A 50 7.06 0.73 18.95
N ALA A 51 7.75 -0.39 19.21
CA ALA A 51 7.66 -1.12 20.47
C ALA A 51 8.08 -0.23 21.67
N THR A 52 9.14 0.55 21.50
CA THR A 52 9.59 1.47 22.54
C THR A 52 8.63 2.64 22.69
N THR A 53 8.18 3.25 21.58
CA THR A 53 7.21 4.36 21.59
C THR A 53 5.91 3.97 22.29
N LEU A 54 5.41 2.74 22.10
CA LEU A 54 4.24 2.22 22.81
C LEU A 54 4.46 2.11 24.31
N LYS A 55 5.65 1.65 24.72
CA LYS A 55 6.00 1.49 26.13
C LYS A 55 6.12 2.82 26.86
N VAL A 56 6.75 3.82 26.23
CA VAL A 56 7.03 5.11 26.87
C VAL A 56 6.04 6.22 26.54
N LYS A 57 5.14 6.02 25.56
CA LYS A 57 4.15 7.00 25.06
C LYS A 57 4.73 8.37 24.73
N THR A 58 5.98 8.39 24.29
CA THR A 58 6.73 9.60 23.94
C THR A 58 7.60 9.32 22.71
N ARG A 59 8.23 10.36 22.14
CA ARG A 59 9.16 10.18 21.02
C ARG A 59 10.37 9.38 21.46
N TYR A 60 10.88 8.51 20.59
CA TYR A 60 12.08 7.71 20.85
C TYR A 60 13.33 8.60 20.98
N PHE A 61 13.60 9.38 19.93
CA PHE A 61 14.58 10.48 19.94
C PHE A 61 13.86 11.80 20.19
N HIS A 62 14.58 12.82 20.64
CA HIS A 62 14.02 14.18 20.77
C HIS A 62 12.79 14.26 21.70
N ARG A 63 12.79 13.43 22.75
CA ARG A 63 11.65 13.18 23.64
C ARG A 63 11.08 14.47 24.22
N ILE A 64 11.93 15.25 24.89
CA ILE A 64 11.60 16.53 25.51
C ILE A 64 12.07 17.64 24.58
N GLY A 65 11.29 18.70 24.48
CA GLY A 65 11.63 19.85 23.66
C GLY A 65 10.81 21.08 24.01
N VAL A 66 11.34 22.23 23.61
CA VAL A 66 10.72 23.55 23.79
C VAL A 66 10.31 24.08 22.43
N GLY A 67 9.23 24.84 22.33
CA GLY A 67 8.85 25.44 21.06
C GLY A 67 8.14 26.77 21.19
N GLY A 68 8.05 27.47 20.07
CA GLY A 68 7.37 28.75 19.96
C GLY A 68 6.75 28.94 18.58
N LYS A 69 5.78 29.85 18.51
CA LYS A 69 5.10 30.32 17.30
C LYS A 69 5.61 31.70 16.94
N GLY A 70 5.51 32.03 15.66
CA GLY A 70 5.80 33.36 15.14
C GLY A 70 5.67 33.39 13.62
N PHE A 71 6.55 34.09 12.93
CA PHE A 71 6.47 34.29 11.48
C PHE A 71 7.81 34.08 10.76
N LEU A 72 7.74 33.47 9.58
CA LEU A 72 8.82 33.45 8.59
C LEU A 72 8.51 34.49 7.52
N LYS A 73 9.32 35.55 7.43
CA LYS A 73 9.21 36.59 6.40
C LYS A 73 10.33 36.43 5.38
N PHE A 74 9.97 36.16 4.14
CA PHE A 74 10.91 36.15 3.01
C PHE A 74 11.33 37.57 2.63
N TYR A 75 12.58 37.73 2.22
CA TYR A 75 13.11 39.00 1.76
C TYR A 75 12.44 39.46 0.47
N ASP A 76 12.34 40.78 0.26
CA ASP A 76 11.74 41.35 -0.96
C ASP A 76 12.59 41.08 -2.21
N ASN A 77 13.87 40.77 -2.03
CA ASN A 77 14.79 40.41 -3.12
C ASN A 77 15.67 39.23 -2.70
N ILE A 78 15.37 38.06 -3.25
CA ILE A 78 16.14 36.83 -3.01
C ILE A 78 17.03 36.58 -4.23
N LYS A 79 18.32 36.86 -4.10
CA LYS A 79 19.29 36.65 -5.19
C LYS A 79 19.63 35.16 -5.33
N GLY A 80 19.72 34.68 -6.57
CA GLY A 80 20.16 33.31 -6.85
C GLY A 80 19.10 32.23 -6.72
N LEU A 81 17.83 32.59 -6.48
CA LEU A 81 16.71 31.66 -6.43
C LEU A 81 15.69 32.00 -7.54
N PRO A 82 15.37 31.06 -8.46
CA PRO A 82 14.30 31.26 -9.43
C PRO A 82 12.92 31.39 -8.76
N ASN A 83 11.94 31.89 -9.50
CA ASN A 83 10.59 32.10 -8.98
C ASN A 83 9.96 30.78 -8.50
N HIS A 84 9.52 30.75 -7.25
CA HIS A 84 8.94 29.59 -6.61
C HIS A 84 7.69 29.97 -5.82
N LYS A 85 6.59 29.21 -5.95
CA LYS A 85 5.27 29.63 -5.40
C LYS A 85 5.21 29.74 -3.87
N ILE A 86 5.97 28.91 -3.15
CA ILE A 86 6.09 28.96 -1.68
C ILE A 86 7.12 30.00 -1.25
N PHE A 87 8.36 29.92 -1.77
CA PHE A 87 9.47 30.82 -1.46
C PHE A 87 9.41 32.10 -2.32
N CYS A 88 8.29 32.80 -2.28
CA CYS A 88 8.07 34.06 -2.99
C CYS A 88 8.68 35.25 -2.23
N PRO A 89 9.32 36.23 -2.91
CA PRO A 89 9.81 37.44 -2.26
C PRO A 89 8.72 38.22 -1.52
N GLY A 90 9.06 38.74 -0.34
CA GLY A 90 8.17 39.53 0.53
C GLY A 90 7.03 38.75 1.21
N LYS A 91 6.88 37.45 0.92
CA LYS A 91 5.84 36.60 1.49
C LYS A 91 6.13 36.33 2.97
N SER A 92 5.08 36.31 3.80
CA SER A 92 5.18 35.98 5.23
C SER A 92 4.27 34.81 5.55
N TYR A 93 4.74 33.85 6.35
CA TYR A 93 3.99 32.67 6.77
C TYR A 93 4.03 32.51 8.29
N PRO A 94 2.95 32.07 8.94
CA PRO A 94 3.03 31.60 10.32
C PRO A 94 3.96 30.39 10.41
N VAL A 95 4.80 30.35 11.44
CA VAL A 95 5.79 29.29 11.64
C VAL A 95 5.78 28.79 13.08
N ILE A 96 6.07 27.50 13.24
CA ILE A 96 6.33 26.89 14.55
C ILE A 96 7.75 26.33 14.55
N VAL A 97 8.53 26.66 15.57
CA VAL A 97 9.87 26.09 15.77
C VAL A 97 9.89 25.32 17.08
N ARG A 98 10.40 24.08 17.05
CA ARG A 98 10.61 23.23 18.22
C ARG A 98 12.06 22.78 18.32
N HIS A 99 12.72 23.12 19.42
CA HIS A 99 14.06 22.66 19.75
C HIS A 99 14.04 21.46 20.70
N SER A 100 15.07 20.63 20.64
CA SER A 100 15.21 19.45 21.51
C SER A 100 16.63 18.88 21.46
N ASN A 101 17.04 18.18 22.52
CA ASN A 101 18.22 17.31 22.48
C ASN A 101 17.90 16.03 21.69
N SER A 102 18.90 15.25 21.30
CA SER A 102 18.70 14.04 20.49
C SER A 102 18.49 12.81 21.34
N LEU A 103 19.51 12.45 22.14
CA LEU A 103 19.57 11.25 22.96
C LEU A 103 19.37 11.56 24.46
N SER A 104 19.93 12.67 24.94
CA SER A 104 19.89 13.09 26.36
C SER A 104 18.77 14.10 26.59
N ALA A 105 17.54 13.69 26.31
CA ALA A 105 16.40 14.60 26.31
C ALA A 105 16.08 15.21 27.69
N ASP A 106 16.52 14.60 28.79
CA ASP A 106 16.23 15.02 30.17
C ASP A 106 17.34 15.81 30.85
N ASP A 107 18.47 16.04 30.18
CA ASP A 107 19.57 16.84 30.72
C ASP A 107 20.24 17.64 29.59
N ASP A 108 19.96 18.93 29.58
CA ASP A 108 20.46 19.89 28.59
C ASP A 108 21.98 20.09 28.66
N ALA A 109 22.60 19.89 29.83
CA ALA A 109 24.03 20.09 30.05
C ALA A 109 24.88 18.95 29.48
N ARG A 110 24.28 17.79 29.16
CA ARG A 110 24.97 16.71 28.46
C ARG A 110 25.30 17.13 27.05
N ILE A 111 26.50 16.77 26.57
CA ILE A 111 26.87 17.02 25.19
C ILE A 111 26.09 16.08 24.28
N ASP A 112 25.34 16.68 23.37
CA ASP A 112 24.43 15.96 22.49
C ASP A 112 24.25 16.73 21.17
N ALA A 113 23.76 16.04 20.14
CA ALA A 113 23.23 16.71 18.96
C ALA A 113 21.93 17.43 19.32
N ARG A 114 21.75 18.64 18.77
CA ARG A 114 20.56 19.47 19.02
C ARG A 114 19.71 19.52 17.75
N GLY A 115 18.40 19.36 17.92
CA GLY A 115 17.41 19.42 16.85
C GLY A 115 16.68 20.74 16.82
N ALA A 116 16.28 21.17 15.63
CA ALA A 116 15.31 22.23 15.40
C ALA A 116 14.31 21.75 14.33
N ALA A 117 13.06 21.55 14.72
CA ALA A 117 11.99 21.22 13.79
C ALA A 117 11.20 22.50 13.46
N VAL A 118 11.01 22.78 12.18
CA VAL A 118 10.37 24.00 11.67
C VAL A 118 9.15 23.61 10.86
N ARG A 119 7.99 24.18 11.18
CA ARG A 119 6.72 23.98 10.47
C ARG A 119 6.28 25.29 9.86
N ILE A 120 6.09 25.32 8.55
CA ILE A 120 5.56 26.47 7.82
C ILE A 120 4.06 26.22 7.55
N LEU A 121 3.21 27.16 7.97
CA LEU A 121 1.76 27.07 7.83
C LEU A 121 1.26 27.97 6.68
N PRO A 122 0.12 27.63 6.04
CA PRO A 122 -0.49 28.49 5.03
C PRO A 122 -1.15 29.74 5.64
N ASP A 123 -1.20 30.83 4.87
CA ASP A 123 -1.79 32.11 5.30
C ASP A 123 -3.32 32.07 5.47
N LYS A 124 -4.00 31.10 4.85
CA LYS A 124 -5.47 31.03 4.83
C LYS A 124 -5.99 30.24 6.02
N LEU A 125 -6.79 30.91 6.87
CA LEU A 125 -7.65 30.24 7.86
C LEU A 125 -8.52 29.18 7.17
N GLY A 126 -8.40 27.92 7.59
CA GLY A 126 -9.24 26.80 7.13
C GLY A 126 -8.55 25.78 6.22
N ILE A 127 -7.26 25.92 5.91
CA ILE A 127 -6.45 24.81 5.35
C ILE A 127 -5.69 24.18 6.51
N ASP A 128 -6.09 22.98 6.93
CA ASP A 128 -5.54 22.32 8.14
C ASP A 128 -4.15 21.68 7.94
N ALA A 129 -3.67 21.58 6.69
CA ALA A 129 -2.40 20.94 6.39
C ALA A 129 -1.22 21.95 6.36
N PRO A 130 -0.06 21.64 6.98
CA PRO A 130 1.13 22.48 6.88
C PRO A 130 1.63 22.54 5.44
N LEU A 131 2.31 23.64 5.08
CA LEU A 131 2.98 23.76 3.77
C LEU A 131 4.25 22.91 3.72
N LEU A 132 5.02 22.91 4.81
CA LEU A 132 6.30 22.22 4.88
C LEU A 132 6.71 21.98 6.34
N ASP A 133 7.09 20.75 6.65
CA ASP A 133 7.78 20.41 7.89
C ASP A 133 9.25 20.06 7.59
N LEU A 134 10.14 20.74 8.29
CA LEU A 134 11.58 20.54 8.25
C LEU A 134 12.05 19.99 9.58
N THR A 135 12.93 18.99 9.51
CA THR A 135 13.62 18.44 10.67
C THR A 135 15.10 18.72 10.49
N LEU A 136 15.61 19.65 11.29
CA LEU A 136 16.98 20.13 11.20
C LEU A 136 17.76 19.68 12.44
N LYS A 137 19.07 19.57 12.31
CA LYS A 137 19.96 19.25 13.42
C LYS A 137 21.28 20.00 13.35
N THR A 138 22.01 20.03 14.45
CA THR A 138 23.39 20.53 14.48
C THR A 138 24.33 19.62 13.68
N GLY A 139 25.32 20.25 13.02
CA GLY A 139 26.30 19.59 12.16
C GLY A 139 25.90 19.55 10.68
N LYS A 140 26.85 19.93 9.80
CA LYS A 140 26.64 20.02 8.34
C LYS A 140 26.39 18.69 7.65
N ALA A 141 26.78 17.59 8.28
CA ALA A 141 26.66 16.24 7.77
C ALA A 141 25.91 15.32 8.75
N PHE A 142 25.23 14.33 8.19
CA PHE A 142 24.70 13.19 8.92
C PHE A 142 25.69 12.01 8.83
N TYR A 143 25.73 11.14 9.82
CA TYR A 143 26.77 10.10 9.89
C TYR A 143 26.43 8.82 9.12
N ALA A 144 25.19 8.65 8.66
CA ALA A 144 24.77 7.48 7.90
C ALA A 144 24.22 7.89 6.54
N ARG A 145 24.88 7.46 5.46
CA ARG A 145 24.48 7.81 4.09
C ARG A 145 23.12 7.25 3.72
N THR A 146 22.86 6.02 4.12
CA THR A 146 21.65 5.27 3.77
C THR A 146 20.90 4.81 5.01
N ILE A 147 19.64 4.40 4.84
CA ILE A 147 18.90 3.83 5.97
C ILE A 147 19.48 2.48 6.43
N ALA A 148 20.11 1.73 5.52
CA ALA A 148 20.78 0.48 5.87
C ALA A 148 21.97 0.76 6.78
N ASP A 149 22.79 1.77 6.46
CA ASP A 149 23.91 2.21 7.30
C ASP A 149 23.39 2.68 8.67
N PHE A 150 22.28 3.42 8.70
CA PHE A 150 21.67 3.88 9.95
C PHE A 150 21.16 2.71 10.80
N ALA A 151 20.47 1.73 10.20
CA ALA A 151 19.99 0.55 10.90
C ALA A 151 21.15 -0.29 11.45
N THR A 152 22.23 -0.45 10.66
CA THR A 152 23.46 -1.11 11.12
C THR A 152 24.09 -0.33 12.27
N TRP A 153 24.19 1.00 12.17
CA TRP A 153 24.73 1.85 13.21
C TRP A 153 23.98 1.68 14.54
N LEU A 154 22.65 1.62 14.49
CA LEU A 154 21.80 1.48 15.68
C LEU A 154 22.02 0.15 16.42
N VAL A 155 22.32 -0.94 15.69
CA VAL A 155 22.44 -2.30 16.26
C VAL A 155 23.88 -2.69 16.60
N CYS A 156 24.88 -2.16 15.88
CA CYS A 156 26.29 -2.47 16.12
C CYS A 156 26.80 -1.80 17.40
N GLY A 157 27.62 -2.52 18.17
CA GLY A 157 28.35 -1.95 19.31
C GLY A 157 29.50 -1.02 18.90
N LEU A 158 30.04 -0.26 19.85
CA LEU A 158 31.05 0.79 19.61
C LEU A 158 32.25 0.31 18.78
N ALA A 159 32.86 -0.84 19.11
CA ALA A 159 34.03 -1.35 18.40
C ALA A 159 33.78 -1.57 16.89
N ALA A 160 32.60 -2.05 16.50
CA ALA A 160 32.24 -2.25 15.10
C ALA A 160 32.01 -0.91 14.37
N ARG A 161 31.45 0.09 15.07
CA ARG A 161 31.29 1.46 14.54
C ARG A 161 32.66 2.12 14.33
N GLU A 162 33.60 1.91 15.26
CA GLU A 162 34.97 2.43 15.14
C GLU A 162 35.72 1.82 13.94
N GLU A 163 35.59 0.51 13.70
CA GLU A 163 36.14 -0.13 12.50
C GLU A 163 35.53 0.41 11.20
N HIS A 164 34.23 0.75 11.21
CA HIS A 164 33.59 1.38 10.06
C HIS A 164 34.17 2.77 9.76
N VAL A 165 34.29 3.64 10.77
CA VAL A 165 34.81 5.00 10.55
C VAL A 165 36.30 5.03 10.22
N LYS A 166 37.09 4.01 10.58
CA LYS A 166 38.47 3.87 10.07
C LYS A 166 38.52 3.75 8.55
N ARG A 167 37.51 3.12 7.94
CA ARG A 167 37.38 2.99 6.47
C ARG A 167 36.76 4.23 5.83
N VAL A 168 35.96 4.97 6.59
CA VAL A 168 35.22 6.14 6.13
C VAL A 168 35.41 7.31 7.11
N PRO A 169 36.60 7.97 7.12
CA PRO A 169 36.96 8.91 8.18
C PRO A 169 36.04 10.11 8.33
N HIS A 170 35.45 10.59 7.22
CA HIS A 170 34.52 11.73 7.27
C HIS A 170 33.25 11.44 8.10
N VAL A 171 32.86 10.17 8.27
CA VAL A 171 31.73 9.78 9.12
C VAL A 171 32.04 10.08 10.59
N ARG A 172 33.27 9.85 11.04
CA ARG A 172 33.71 10.24 12.39
C ARG A 172 33.52 11.74 12.60
N ASP A 173 33.97 12.53 11.63
CA ASP A 173 33.87 13.99 11.72
C ASP A 173 32.41 14.44 11.69
N ALA A 174 31.54 13.79 10.90
CA ALA A 174 30.11 14.05 10.91
C ALA A 174 29.44 13.78 12.28
N VAL A 175 29.89 12.76 13.02
CA VAL A 175 29.42 12.47 14.38
C VAL A 175 29.85 13.58 15.33
N TRP A 176 31.16 13.86 15.44
CA TRP A 176 31.69 14.87 16.36
C TRP A 176 31.16 16.27 16.06
N ASN A 177 31.15 16.67 14.79
CA ASN A 177 30.64 17.98 14.36
C ASN A 177 29.13 18.14 14.56
N SER A 178 28.39 17.08 14.90
CA SER A 178 26.98 17.19 15.26
C SER A 178 26.74 17.49 16.73
N LEU A 179 27.69 17.17 17.62
CA LEU A 179 27.55 17.34 19.06
C LEU A 179 27.77 18.81 19.46
N ARG A 180 27.05 19.25 20.48
CA ARG A 180 27.17 20.60 21.03
C ARG A 180 27.18 20.63 22.55
N GLN A 181 28.12 21.38 23.11
CA GLN A 181 28.05 21.95 24.45
C GLN A 181 27.40 23.33 24.30
N ALA A 182 26.09 23.40 24.47
CA ALA A 182 25.32 24.59 24.15
C ALA A 182 24.94 25.38 25.40
N ASP A 183 24.91 26.72 25.28
CA ASP A 183 24.36 27.61 26.30
C ASP A 183 22.94 28.11 25.95
N SER A 184 22.56 28.03 24.67
CA SER A 184 21.22 28.34 24.19
C SER A 184 20.90 27.57 22.91
N PHE A 185 19.63 27.16 22.74
CA PHE A 185 19.15 26.67 21.43
C PHE A 185 19.16 27.75 20.35
N ALA A 186 19.05 29.03 20.74
CA ALA A 186 18.99 30.16 19.83
C ALA A 186 20.34 30.54 19.21
N GLU A 187 21.43 29.95 19.70
CA GLU A 187 22.81 30.29 19.36
C GLU A 187 23.49 29.18 18.56
N LEU A 188 22.70 28.35 17.88
CA LEU A 188 23.18 27.19 17.12
C LEU A 188 22.72 27.24 15.66
N HIS A 189 23.54 26.67 14.78
CA HIS A 189 23.20 26.46 13.38
C HIS A 189 22.60 25.06 13.18
N TYR A 190 21.50 24.99 12.43
CA TYR A 190 20.79 23.74 12.17
C TYR A 190 20.61 23.50 10.68
N TYR A 191 20.78 22.25 10.28
CA TYR A 191 20.86 21.81 8.88
C TYR A 191 19.86 20.69 8.64
N SER A 192 19.23 20.68 7.46
CA SER A 192 18.38 19.55 7.07
C SER A 192 19.20 18.29 6.78
N ASN A 193 20.45 18.48 6.32
CA ASN A 193 21.39 17.50 5.74
C ASN A 193 20.87 16.77 4.50
N ILE A 194 19.60 16.40 4.51
CA ILE A 194 18.83 15.74 3.47
C ILE A 194 18.29 16.77 2.47
N CYS A 195 18.20 16.34 1.21
CA CYS A 195 17.69 17.13 0.10
C CYS A 195 16.18 17.00 -0.08
N ARG A 196 15.53 18.06 -0.54
CA ARG A 196 14.18 18.00 -1.15
C ARG A 196 14.26 18.29 -2.64
N LEU A 197 13.22 17.90 -3.36
CA LEU A 197 13.01 18.29 -4.76
C LEU A 197 12.19 19.58 -4.80
N PHE A 198 12.75 20.64 -5.38
CA PHE A 198 12.06 21.89 -5.66
C PHE A 198 11.60 21.95 -7.10
N ARG A 199 10.34 22.33 -7.32
CA ARG A 199 9.76 22.58 -8.65
C ARG A 199 9.42 24.05 -8.79
N PHE A 200 10.15 24.73 -9.68
CA PHE A 200 9.99 26.16 -9.93
C PHE A 200 8.85 26.46 -10.90
N THR A 201 8.44 27.73 -10.99
CA THR A 201 7.29 28.14 -11.82
C THR A 201 7.52 27.95 -13.32
N ASP A 202 8.77 27.88 -13.76
CA ASP A 202 9.18 27.61 -15.14
C ASP A 202 9.26 26.10 -15.47
N GLY A 203 8.96 25.23 -14.50
CA GLY A 203 9.04 23.77 -14.64
C GLY A 203 10.42 23.19 -14.38
N GLN A 204 11.44 24.00 -14.05
CA GLN A 204 12.75 23.49 -13.67
C GLN A 204 12.67 22.75 -12.32
N GLU A 205 13.41 21.65 -12.20
CA GLU A 205 13.61 20.95 -10.94
C GLU A 205 15.04 21.13 -10.41
N MET A 206 15.16 21.40 -9.11
CA MET A 206 16.46 21.46 -8.41
C MET A 206 16.40 20.71 -7.08
N TYR A 207 17.55 20.24 -6.61
CA TYR A 207 17.70 19.79 -5.24
C TYR A 207 17.95 20.97 -4.32
N VAL A 208 17.37 20.91 -3.12
CA VAL A 208 17.55 21.95 -2.09
C VAL A 208 17.94 21.34 -0.74
N LYS A 209 18.84 22.00 -0.01
CA LYS A 209 19.10 21.77 1.42
C LYS A 209 18.74 23.02 2.21
N PHE A 210 18.21 22.85 3.43
CA PHE A 210 17.79 23.95 4.28
C PHE A 210 18.72 24.14 5.46
N LYS A 211 18.86 25.38 5.89
CA LYS A 211 19.62 25.77 7.08
C LYS A 211 18.88 26.88 7.82
N ILE A 212 18.92 26.85 9.14
CA ILE A 212 18.64 28.03 9.96
C ILE A 212 19.88 28.36 10.77
N ARG A 213 20.17 29.66 10.87
CA ARG A 213 21.27 30.19 11.68
C ARG A 213 20.76 31.29 12.61
N PRO A 214 21.47 31.57 13.71
CA PRO A 214 21.17 32.73 14.55
C PRO A 214 21.15 34.03 13.74
N TYR A 215 20.30 34.98 14.14
CA TYR A 215 20.28 36.31 13.55
C TYR A 215 21.59 37.07 13.78
N ASP A 216 22.18 36.89 14.97
CA ASP A 216 23.50 37.43 15.31
C ASP A 216 24.58 36.77 14.45
N VAL A 217 25.25 37.60 13.64
CA VAL A 217 26.31 37.17 12.71
C VAL A 217 27.62 36.81 13.40
N THR A 218 27.79 37.20 14.66
CA THR A 218 28.97 36.84 15.45
C THR A 218 28.95 35.39 15.92
N ILE A 219 27.76 34.76 15.91
CA ILE A 219 27.58 33.36 16.27
C ILE A 219 27.81 32.49 15.03
N ASP A 220 29.02 31.96 14.92
CA ASP A 220 29.42 31.09 13.83
C ASP A 220 28.95 29.62 14.02
N GLU A 221 29.31 28.77 13.07
CA GLU A 221 28.91 27.36 13.05
C GLU A 221 29.64 26.50 14.09
N ASP A 222 30.73 27.02 14.64
CA ASP A 222 31.57 26.42 15.68
C ASP A 222 31.05 26.78 17.09
N SER A 223 30.00 27.59 17.20
CA SER A 223 29.27 27.81 18.46
C SER A 223 28.92 26.48 19.15
N GLY A 224 29.39 26.32 20.39
CA GLY A 224 29.23 25.13 21.21
C GLY A 224 29.92 23.87 20.67
N LYS A 225 30.88 23.99 19.74
CA LYS A 225 31.62 22.86 19.16
C LYS A 225 32.37 22.10 20.24
N VAL A 226 32.47 20.79 20.03
CA VAL A 226 33.10 19.86 20.96
C VAL A 226 34.29 19.22 20.26
N ASP A 227 35.45 19.30 20.91
CA ASP A 227 36.66 18.64 20.43
C ASP A 227 36.56 17.12 20.59
N PRO A 228 36.98 16.33 19.58
CA PRO A 228 36.96 14.88 19.68
C PRO A 228 37.88 14.37 20.80
N ILE A 229 37.30 13.70 21.80
CA ILE A 229 38.04 13.04 22.88
C ILE A 229 38.41 11.59 22.58
N GLY A 230 38.06 11.09 21.39
CA GLY A 230 38.30 9.71 20.96
C GLY A 230 38.03 9.48 19.46
N ILE A 231 37.92 8.21 19.06
CA ILE A 231 37.51 7.85 17.69
C ILE A 231 36.04 8.22 17.51
N LEU A 232 35.17 7.68 18.35
CA LEU A 232 33.75 8.02 18.42
C LEU A 232 33.36 8.44 19.85
N PRO A 233 32.23 9.15 20.02
CA PRO A 233 31.65 9.37 21.35
C PRO A 233 31.31 8.03 22.04
N PRO A 234 31.10 8.05 23.38
CA PRO A 234 30.70 6.87 24.13
C PRO A 234 29.49 6.14 23.50
N GLU A 235 29.33 4.86 23.79
CA GLU A 235 28.27 4.02 23.18
C GLU A 235 26.85 4.58 23.39
N THR A 236 26.64 5.32 24.48
CA THR A 236 25.42 6.06 24.81
C THR A 236 25.10 7.18 23.82
N GLY A 237 26.03 7.54 22.94
CA GLY A 237 25.94 8.58 21.90
C GLY A 237 25.99 10.02 22.43
N ALA A 238 25.59 10.24 23.69
CA ALA A 238 25.74 11.50 24.39
C ALA A 238 26.79 11.39 25.52
N ILE A 239 27.63 12.43 25.63
CA ILE A 239 28.66 12.50 26.67
C ILE A 239 28.00 12.97 27.98
N PRO A 240 28.36 12.38 29.13
CA PRO A 240 27.84 12.81 30.42
C PRO A 240 28.06 14.29 30.69
N ARG A 241 27.24 14.82 31.61
CA ARG A 241 27.34 16.17 32.13
C ARG A 241 28.67 16.34 32.88
N ASP A 242 29.28 17.52 32.79
CA ASP A 242 30.41 17.89 33.65
C ASP A 242 29.98 17.90 35.12
N GLU A 243 30.75 17.26 35.99
CA GLU A 243 30.44 17.14 37.42
C GLU A 243 30.32 18.50 38.14
N ASN A 244 30.95 19.54 37.58
CA ASN A 244 30.92 20.91 38.12
C ASN A 244 29.80 21.77 37.53
N ASP A 245 29.05 21.28 36.53
CA ASP A 245 27.93 22.03 35.96
C ASP A 245 26.72 21.95 36.89
N THR A 246 26.38 23.07 37.53
CA THR A 246 25.28 23.17 38.50
C THR A 246 23.99 23.76 37.92
N ARG A 247 23.90 23.96 36.60
CA ARG A 247 22.71 24.52 35.94
C ARG A 247 21.46 23.64 36.12
N PRO A 248 20.24 24.15 35.94
CA PRO A 248 19.03 23.33 35.89
C PRO A 248 19.08 22.28 34.77
N LEU A 249 18.38 21.15 34.93
CA LEU A 249 18.37 20.07 33.93
C LEU A 249 17.83 20.51 32.56
N LEU A 250 16.90 21.46 32.54
CA LEU A 250 16.23 21.93 31.31
C LEU A 250 16.54 23.41 31.02
N PHE A 251 17.74 23.87 31.36
CA PHE A 251 18.11 25.29 31.27
C PHE A 251 18.08 25.84 29.83
N LEU A 252 18.29 25.02 28.80
CA LEU A 252 18.19 25.48 27.40
C LEU A 252 16.73 25.72 27.02
N ALA A 253 15.82 24.88 27.51
CA ALA A 253 14.39 25.08 27.34
C ALA A 253 13.92 26.36 28.05
N GLU A 254 14.38 26.58 29.28
CA GLU A 254 14.08 27.79 30.06
C GLU A 254 14.64 29.05 29.41
N ASP A 255 15.90 29.02 28.95
CA ASP A 255 16.53 30.14 28.21
C ASP A 255 15.72 30.49 26.95
N PHE A 256 15.36 29.50 26.14
CA PHE A 256 14.56 29.73 24.94
C PHE A 256 13.20 30.39 25.27
N GLN A 257 12.49 29.90 26.29
CA GLN A 257 11.21 30.48 26.72
C GLN A 257 11.36 31.92 27.21
N CYS A 258 12.41 32.20 27.97
CA CYS A 258 12.74 33.55 28.44
C CYS A 258 13.03 34.50 27.28
N ARG A 259 13.82 34.07 26.29
CA ARG A 259 14.13 34.86 25.10
C ARG A 259 12.89 35.12 24.23
N VAL A 260 12.04 34.11 24.02
CA VAL A 260 10.78 34.27 23.28
C VAL A 260 9.85 35.28 23.99
N SER A 261 9.82 35.28 25.33
CA SER A 261 9.04 36.25 26.11
C SER A 261 9.64 37.65 26.16
N SER A 262 10.88 37.83 25.67
CA SER A 262 11.53 39.13 25.62
C SER A 262 10.98 39.99 24.47
N PRO A 263 11.09 41.34 24.53
CA PRO A 263 10.57 42.21 23.47
C PRO A 263 11.11 41.94 22.07
N ASN A 264 12.31 41.34 21.96
CA ASN A 264 12.96 41.05 20.69
C ASN A 264 12.70 39.61 20.19
N GLY A 265 12.00 38.79 20.99
CA GLY A 265 11.77 37.37 20.71
C GLY A 265 13.07 36.61 20.42
N VAL A 266 12.95 35.50 19.69
CA VAL A 266 14.08 34.77 19.10
C VAL A 266 14.05 34.96 17.59
N ARG A 267 15.21 35.28 16.99
CA ARG A 267 15.34 35.52 15.55
C ARG A 267 16.35 34.58 14.91
N TYR A 268 15.99 34.02 13.76
CA TYR A 268 16.86 33.22 12.92
C TYR A 268 16.87 33.73 11.48
N ILE A 269 17.95 33.50 10.76
CA ILE A 269 17.98 33.62 9.30
C ILE A 269 17.70 32.25 8.70
N PHE A 270 16.70 32.21 7.83
CA PHE A 270 16.32 31.04 7.05
C PHE A 270 17.13 31.04 5.75
N GLN A 271 17.92 29.99 5.54
CA GLN A 271 18.84 29.83 4.43
C GLN A 271 18.54 28.56 3.64
N LEU A 272 18.94 28.56 2.37
CA LEU A 272 18.92 27.37 1.54
C LEU A 272 20.17 27.27 0.65
N GLN A 273 20.46 26.07 0.15
CA GLN A 273 21.37 25.83 -0.97
C GLN A 273 20.55 25.18 -2.08
N VAL A 274 20.74 25.59 -3.33
CA VAL A 274 20.14 24.93 -4.50
C VAL A 274 21.21 24.37 -5.42
N ARG A 275 20.88 23.25 -6.07
CA ARG A 275 21.72 22.58 -7.05
C ARG A 275 20.84 21.98 -8.15
N PRO A 276 21.21 22.10 -9.45
CA PRO A 276 20.51 21.41 -10.53
C PRO A 276 20.46 19.90 -10.33
N VAL A 277 19.34 19.27 -10.68
CA VAL A 277 19.21 17.80 -10.66
C VAL A 277 20.14 17.20 -11.74
N PRO A 278 21.17 16.41 -11.38
CA PRO A 278 22.05 15.78 -12.37
C PRO A 278 21.26 14.85 -13.29
N GLN A 279 21.77 14.58 -14.50
CA GLN A 279 21.09 13.67 -15.43
C GLN A 279 21.40 12.20 -15.14
N ASP A 280 22.62 11.90 -14.69
CA ASP A 280 23.07 10.54 -14.40
C ASP A 280 22.77 10.13 -12.94
N GLU A 281 22.43 8.85 -12.76
CA GLU A 281 22.00 8.30 -11.47
C GLU A 281 23.11 8.33 -10.41
N ALA A 282 24.36 8.07 -10.79
CA ALA A 282 25.48 8.06 -9.85
C ALA A 282 25.72 9.45 -9.25
N THR A 283 25.73 10.50 -10.08
CA THR A 283 25.91 11.88 -9.63
C THR A 283 24.68 12.38 -8.87
N ARG A 284 23.47 11.87 -9.17
CA ARG A 284 22.29 12.08 -8.32
C ARG A 284 22.50 11.49 -6.93
N ASP A 285 22.92 10.23 -6.82
CA ASP A 285 23.12 9.57 -5.52
C ASP A 285 24.18 10.28 -4.67
N ILE A 286 25.27 10.76 -5.31
CA ILE A 286 26.29 11.61 -4.68
C ILE A 286 25.71 12.96 -4.25
N ALA A 287 24.82 13.57 -5.04
CA ALA A 287 24.15 14.83 -4.67
C ALA A 287 23.30 14.70 -3.40
N LEU A 288 22.71 13.52 -3.22
CA LEU A 288 21.79 13.19 -2.14
C LEU A 288 22.50 12.62 -0.92
N ASP A 289 23.81 12.35 -1.02
CA ASP A 289 24.61 11.90 0.10
C ASP A 289 24.59 12.95 1.22
N CYS A 290 23.98 12.60 2.35
CA CYS A 290 23.85 13.47 3.51
C CYS A 290 25.08 13.44 4.42
N THR A 291 26.06 12.57 4.14
CA THR A 291 27.34 12.49 4.87
C THR A 291 28.38 13.48 4.39
N THR A 292 28.18 14.03 3.19
CA THR A 292 29.09 15.01 2.59
C THR A 292 28.35 16.34 2.37
N PRO A 293 28.79 17.44 2.99
CA PRO A 293 28.27 18.76 2.70
C PRO A 293 28.48 19.12 1.22
N TRP A 294 27.59 19.94 0.67
CA TRP A 294 27.85 20.47 -0.68
C TRP A 294 28.96 21.51 -0.62
N ASP A 295 29.73 21.58 -1.70
CA ASP A 295 30.76 22.60 -1.86
C ASP A 295 30.13 24.01 -1.81
N GLU A 296 30.50 24.80 -0.80
CA GLU A 296 29.87 26.10 -0.54
C GLU A 296 30.29 27.17 -1.57
N VAL A 297 31.38 26.95 -2.31
CA VAL A 297 31.81 27.85 -3.38
C VAL A 297 30.93 27.64 -4.62
N ALA A 298 30.66 26.38 -4.98
CA ALA A 298 29.80 26.01 -6.09
C ALA A 298 28.31 26.20 -5.79
N PHE A 299 27.90 25.92 -4.55
CA PHE A 299 26.51 25.97 -4.09
C PHE A 299 26.41 26.80 -2.80
N PRO A 300 26.53 28.14 -2.87
CA PRO A 300 26.53 28.99 -1.69
C PRO A 300 25.19 28.98 -0.96
N TYR A 301 25.22 29.25 0.34
CA TYR A 301 24.01 29.52 1.12
C TYR A 301 23.38 30.84 0.65
N ILE A 302 22.07 30.79 0.41
CA ILE A 302 21.24 31.94 0.07
C ILE A 302 20.39 32.28 1.28
N ASP A 303 20.53 33.50 1.80
CA ASP A 303 19.65 34.05 2.83
C ASP A 303 18.32 34.40 2.16
N VAL A 304 17.26 33.68 2.52
CA VAL A 304 15.96 33.83 1.85
C VAL A 304 14.94 34.56 2.71
N GLY A 305 15.07 34.53 4.03
CA GLY A 305 14.16 35.21 4.93
C GLY A 305 14.55 35.12 6.40
N GLU A 306 13.70 35.69 7.25
CA GLU A 306 13.90 35.74 8.70
C GLU A 306 12.75 35.05 9.41
N ILE A 307 13.10 34.20 10.38
CA ILE A 307 12.14 33.63 11.33
C ILE A 307 12.19 34.48 12.59
N HIS A 308 11.04 34.95 13.04
CA HIS A 308 10.85 35.62 14.32
C HIS A 308 9.86 34.84 15.17
N ILE A 309 10.27 34.42 16.37
CA ILE A 309 9.47 33.66 17.32
C ILE A 309 9.24 34.54 18.55
N ASP A 310 7.98 34.88 18.80
CA ASP A 310 7.53 35.84 19.81
C ASP A 310 6.45 35.27 20.74
N GLN A 311 5.98 34.05 20.48
CA GLN A 311 4.97 33.39 21.31
C GLN A 311 5.45 32.02 21.76
N ASN A 312 5.48 31.79 23.08
CA ASN A 312 5.80 30.48 23.63
C ASN A 312 4.69 29.47 23.39
N LEU A 313 5.08 28.21 23.13
CA LEU A 313 4.19 27.08 23.28
C LEU A 313 4.20 26.60 24.73
N SER A 314 3.03 26.15 25.20
CA SER A 314 2.98 25.37 26.42
C SER A 314 3.76 24.05 26.24
N ARG A 315 4.21 23.47 27.35
CA ARG A 315 4.87 22.17 27.34
C ARG A 315 4.03 21.10 26.65
N LYS A 316 2.72 21.08 26.91
CA LYS A 316 1.77 20.15 26.30
C LYS A 316 1.71 20.32 24.78
N GLU A 317 1.54 21.56 24.30
CA GLU A 317 1.54 21.84 22.85
C GLU A 317 2.86 21.40 22.20
N SER A 318 4.01 21.73 22.79
CA SER A 318 5.33 21.32 22.29
C SER A 318 5.50 19.79 22.24
N GLU A 319 4.98 19.09 23.26
CA GLU A 319 5.01 17.64 23.32
C GLU A 319 4.06 17.01 22.29
N GLU A 320 2.90 17.60 22.00
CA GLU A 320 1.92 17.06 21.04
C GLU A 320 2.38 17.22 19.58
N LEU A 321 3.10 18.30 19.21
CA LEU A 321 3.53 18.60 17.83
C LEU A 321 4.07 17.39 17.03
N GLU A 322 3.49 17.11 15.87
CA GLU A 322 3.97 16.07 14.96
C GLU A 322 4.61 16.71 13.75
N PHE A 323 5.89 16.48 13.49
CA PHE A 323 6.52 16.95 12.25
C PHE A 323 6.52 15.82 11.24
N ASN A 324 5.88 16.03 10.09
CA ASN A 324 5.79 15.04 9.03
C ASN A 324 6.69 15.43 7.85
N PRO A 325 7.87 14.81 7.69
CA PRO A 325 8.75 15.10 6.57
C PRO A 325 8.20 14.62 5.21
N PHE A 326 7.06 13.92 5.16
CA PHE A 326 6.40 13.45 3.92
C PHE A 326 5.24 14.35 3.46
N ILE A 327 5.07 15.54 4.03
CA ILE A 327 4.03 16.47 3.54
C ILE A 327 4.29 16.76 2.06
N ARG A 328 3.38 16.25 1.21
CA ARG A 328 3.47 16.38 -0.24
C ARG A 328 2.80 17.67 -0.68
N CYS A 329 3.55 18.51 -1.36
CA CYS A 329 2.99 19.54 -2.22
C CYS A 329 3.67 19.45 -3.59
N HIS A 330 3.05 20.03 -4.61
CA HIS A 330 3.62 19.96 -5.96
C HIS A 330 4.97 20.68 -6.02
N GLU A 331 5.14 21.74 -5.24
CA GLU A 331 6.29 22.64 -5.25
C GLU A 331 7.52 22.07 -4.52
N VAL A 332 7.31 21.31 -3.44
CA VAL A 332 8.37 20.72 -2.61
C VAL A 332 8.02 19.28 -2.29
N ASP A 333 8.93 18.37 -2.62
CA ASP A 333 8.66 16.93 -2.54
C ASP A 333 9.82 16.13 -1.94
N VAL A 334 9.49 14.94 -1.47
CA VAL A 334 10.44 13.95 -0.95
C VAL A 334 11.05 13.19 -2.12
N ILE A 335 12.37 13.00 -2.08
CA ILE A 335 13.07 12.23 -3.11
C ILE A 335 12.96 10.76 -2.75
N ARG A 336 12.36 9.98 -3.65
CA ARG A 336 12.07 8.57 -3.41
C ARG A 336 13.30 7.68 -3.65
N ALA A 337 13.25 6.51 -3.05
CA ALA A 337 14.29 5.47 -3.16
C ALA A 337 13.63 4.10 -3.31
N SER A 338 14.15 3.27 -4.21
CA SER A 338 13.70 1.91 -4.41
C SER A 338 14.55 0.89 -3.65
N SER A 339 15.80 1.24 -3.30
CA SER A 339 16.72 0.35 -2.59
C SER A 339 17.30 0.99 -1.34
N CYS A 340 17.59 0.15 -0.33
CA CYS A 340 18.14 0.58 0.95
C CYS A 340 19.59 1.09 0.88
N SER A 341 20.25 0.97 -0.26
CA SER A 341 21.63 1.42 -0.50
C SER A 341 21.74 2.77 -1.22
N GLN A 342 20.61 3.35 -1.64
CA GLN A 342 20.55 4.69 -2.23
C GLN A 342 20.58 5.74 -1.13
N SER A 343 21.24 6.88 -1.34
CA SER A 343 21.33 7.98 -0.37
C SER A 343 19.94 8.55 -0.01
N ALA A 344 18.99 8.54 -0.95
CA ALA A 344 17.61 8.96 -0.70
C ALA A 344 16.84 8.05 0.27
N SER A 345 17.31 6.81 0.50
CA SER A 345 16.60 5.80 1.30
C SER A 345 16.39 6.19 2.76
N ILE A 346 17.27 7.03 3.31
CA ILE A 346 17.14 7.49 4.69
C ILE A 346 15.92 8.38 4.88
N ASP A 347 15.71 9.34 3.98
CA ASP A 347 14.59 10.27 4.05
C ASP A 347 13.27 9.58 3.70
N HIS A 348 13.29 8.76 2.66
CA HIS A 348 12.14 8.00 2.24
C HIS A 348 11.67 7.01 3.32
N GLY A 349 12.61 6.28 3.94
CA GLY A 349 12.25 5.29 4.96
C GLY A 349 11.88 5.92 6.30
N ARG A 350 12.60 6.96 6.75
CA ARG A 350 12.28 7.64 8.01
C ARG A 350 10.91 8.31 7.97
N SER A 351 10.47 8.78 6.79
CA SER A 351 9.17 9.45 6.67
C SER A 351 8.00 8.52 7.02
N LEU A 352 8.09 7.26 6.63
CA LEU A 352 7.12 6.22 7.01
C LEU A 352 7.23 5.88 8.51
N ILE A 353 8.46 5.69 9.02
CA ILE A 353 8.71 5.35 10.43
C ILE A 353 8.16 6.42 11.37
N TYR A 354 8.33 7.70 11.00
CA TYR A 354 7.88 8.84 11.80
C TYR A 354 6.37 8.82 11.96
N GLU A 355 5.62 8.68 10.86
CA GLU A 355 4.16 8.63 10.92
C GLU A 355 3.66 7.41 11.71
N ILE A 356 4.24 6.22 11.51
CA ILE A 356 3.90 5.03 12.31
C ILE A 356 4.09 5.32 13.81
N CYS A 357 5.24 5.87 14.21
CA CYS A 357 5.51 6.15 15.61
C CYS A 357 4.61 7.28 16.17
N GLN A 358 4.24 8.26 15.34
CA GLN A 358 3.32 9.34 15.71
C GLN A 358 1.93 8.79 16.03
N HIS A 359 1.36 7.98 15.14
CA HIS A 359 0.07 7.30 15.37
C HIS A 359 0.10 6.51 16.68
N LEU A 360 1.12 5.69 16.89
CA LEU A 360 1.24 4.84 18.09
C LEU A 360 1.36 5.66 19.38
N ARG A 361 2.13 6.75 19.36
CA ARG A 361 2.29 7.65 20.51
C ARG A 361 0.99 8.34 20.89
N ASN A 362 0.19 8.71 19.89
CA ASN A 362 -1.09 9.40 20.07
C ASN A 362 -2.24 8.44 20.40
N GLY A 363 -2.01 7.12 20.33
CA GLY A 363 -3.08 6.13 20.46
C GLY A 363 -4.01 6.11 19.24
N GLU A 364 -3.55 6.57 18.09
CA GLU A 364 -4.31 6.55 16.85
C GLU A 364 -4.21 5.18 16.16
N PRO A 365 -5.25 4.79 15.41
CA PRO A 365 -5.24 3.59 14.61
C PRO A 365 -4.15 3.62 13.53
N LEU A 366 -3.37 2.56 13.39
CA LEU A 366 -2.52 2.39 12.21
C LEU A 366 -3.36 1.98 10.98
N PRO A 367 -3.13 2.60 9.81
CA PRO A 367 -3.60 2.11 8.53
C PRO A 367 -3.26 0.63 8.32
N GLU A 368 -4.13 -0.10 7.62
CA GLU A 368 -3.98 -1.54 7.41
C GLU A 368 -2.67 -1.90 6.70
N SER A 369 -2.28 -1.10 5.70
CA SER A 369 -1.02 -1.29 4.96
C SER A 369 0.21 -1.19 5.87
N TRP A 370 0.21 -0.30 6.87
CA TRP A 370 1.30 -0.17 7.83
C TRP A 370 1.29 -1.28 8.86
N ARG A 371 0.12 -1.76 9.29
CA ARG A 371 0.01 -2.92 10.20
C ARG A 371 0.58 -4.18 9.54
N ILE A 372 0.14 -4.48 8.33
CA ILE A 372 0.65 -5.62 7.54
C ILE A 372 2.17 -5.49 7.36
N PHE A 373 2.67 -4.29 7.11
CA PHE A 373 4.09 -4.01 6.97
C PHE A 373 4.88 -4.30 8.25
N LEU A 374 4.38 -3.88 9.42
CA LEU A 374 4.99 -4.20 10.72
C LEU A 374 4.91 -5.70 11.06
N GLU A 375 3.79 -6.37 10.77
CA GLU A 375 3.61 -7.80 11.05
C GLU A 375 4.56 -8.70 10.25
N GLN A 376 4.94 -8.26 9.05
CA GLN A 376 5.91 -8.91 8.18
C GLN A 376 7.37 -8.71 8.63
N SER A 377 7.62 -7.83 9.60
CA SER A 377 8.95 -7.65 10.16
C SER A 377 9.36 -8.83 11.08
N ASP A 378 10.66 -9.01 11.26
CA ASP A 378 11.21 -10.03 12.16
C ASP A 378 10.97 -9.67 13.65
N VAL A 379 10.70 -8.40 13.94
CA VAL A 379 10.48 -7.86 15.29
C VAL A 379 8.99 -7.85 15.58
N LYS A 380 8.56 -8.61 16.60
CA LYS A 380 7.14 -8.64 16.98
C LYS A 380 6.80 -7.44 17.87
N VAL A 381 5.87 -6.61 17.39
CA VAL A 381 5.27 -5.49 18.13
C VAL A 381 3.90 -5.93 18.61
N ASP A 382 3.67 -5.85 19.93
CA ASP A 382 2.33 -6.07 20.48
C ASP A 382 1.48 -4.81 20.31
N LEU A 383 0.57 -4.84 19.32
CA LEU A 383 -0.35 -3.75 19.02
C LEU A 383 -1.68 -3.87 19.80
N SER A 384 -1.84 -4.85 20.71
CA SER A 384 -3.08 -5.06 21.46
C SER A 384 -3.44 -3.89 22.40
N GLY A 385 -2.44 -3.10 22.82
CA GLY A 385 -2.59 -1.91 23.65
C GLY A 385 -2.97 -0.62 22.90
N CYS A 386 -3.06 -0.64 21.56
CA CYS A 386 -3.56 0.50 20.79
C CYS A 386 -5.09 0.60 20.90
N PRO A 387 -5.69 1.81 21.00
CA PRO A 387 -7.14 2.05 21.11
C PRO A 387 -8.03 1.40 20.01
N MET A 388 -7.42 0.77 19.01
CA MET A 388 -8.07 -0.05 18.00
C MET A 388 -8.57 -1.42 18.46
N ALA A 389 -8.22 -1.90 19.65
CA ALA A 389 -8.91 -3.07 20.21
C ALA A 389 -10.42 -2.81 20.41
N ALA A 390 -10.83 -1.53 20.54
CA ALA A 390 -12.19 -1.13 20.85
C ALA A 390 -12.97 -0.51 19.67
N ALA A 391 -12.30 0.00 18.63
CA ALA A 391 -12.93 0.70 17.51
C ALA A 391 -12.87 -0.07 16.18
N MET A 392 -12.67 -1.39 16.22
CA MET A 392 -13.39 -2.21 15.26
C MET A 392 -14.87 -2.01 15.58
N GLU A 393 -15.66 -1.52 14.62
CA GLU A 393 -17.07 -1.90 14.61
C GLU A 393 -17.08 -3.43 14.76
N LYS A 394 -17.41 -3.89 15.95
CA LYS A 394 -17.89 -5.25 16.20
C LYS A 394 -19.17 -5.40 15.36
N LYS A 395 -19.03 -5.58 14.05
CA LYS A 395 -19.79 -6.64 13.43
C LYS A 395 -19.28 -7.88 14.11
N GLU A 396 -20.06 -8.37 15.08
CA GLU A 396 -19.83 -9.60 15.82
C GLU A 396 -19.00 -10.56 14.96
N THR A 397 -17.72 -10.72 15.30
CA THR A 397 -16.93 -11.87 14.88
C THR A 397 -17.55 -13.06 15.59
N LYS A 398 -18.70 -13.52 15.07
CA LYS A 398 -19.16 -14.89 15.24
C LYS A 398 -17.96 -15.75 14.92
N THR A 399 -17.68 -16.77 15.70
CA THR A 399 -16.68 -17.79 15.37
C THR A 399 -16.95 -18.29 13.95
N ILE A 400 -16.12 -17.86 12.99
CA ILE A 400 -16.36 -18.12 11.56
C ILE A 400 -15.56 -19.34 11.15
N THR A 401 -16.24 -20.47 11.11
CA THR A 401 -15.66 -21.72 10.68
C THR A 401 -16.32 -22.14 9.36
N LEU A 402 -15.53 -22.49 8.34
CA LEU A 402 -15.98 -23.34 7.22
C LEU A 402 -16.39 -24.75 7.68
N ALA A 403 -16.36 -25.00 9.00
CA ALA A 403 -16.71 -26.26 9.62
C ALA A 403 -18.09 -26.69 9.17
N ARG A 404 -18.10 -27.83 8.51
CA ARG A 404 -19.31 -28.58 8.23
C ARG A 404 -19.81 -29.12 9.55
N THR A 405 -21.12 -29.05 9.78
CA THR A 405 -21.74 -29.88 10.80
C THR A 405 -21.50 -31.35 10.48
N TRP A 406 -21.62 -32.25 11.47
CA TRP A 406 -21.44 -33.69 11.24
C TRP A 406 -22.36 -34.22 10.12
N TYR A 407 -23.59 -33.72 10.02
CA TYR A 407 -24.53 -34.10 8.98
C TYR A 407 -24.17 -33.52 7.60
N GLN A 408 -23.63 -32.29 7.53
CA GLN A 408 -23.11 -31.72 6.28
C GLN A 408 -21.89 -32.49 5.80
N THR A 409 -21.02 -32.93 6.72
CA THR A 409 -19.88 -33.79 6.42
C THR A 409 -20.32 -35.14 5.89
N LEU A 410 -21.25 -35.80 6.58
CA LEU A 410 -21.81 -37.08 6.14
C LEU A 410 -22.47 -36.96 4.75
N TRP A 411 -23.27 -35.91 4.55
CA TRP A 411 -23.90 -35.63 3.26
C TRP A 411 -22.85 -35.40 2.16
N ALA A 412 -21.87 -34.53 2.40
CA ALA A 412 -20.84 -34.20 1.41
C ALA A 412 -19.93 -35.39 1.06
N ILE A 413 -19.73 -36.33 1.97
CA ILE A 413 -18.90 -37.53 1.74
C ILE A 413 -19.69 -38.63 1.02
N PHE A 414 -20.94 -38.87 1.41
CA PHE A 414 -21.71 -40.03 0.92
C PHE A 414 -22.84 -39.64 -0.01
N GLY A 415 -23.74 -38.77 0.45
CA GLY A 415 -24.95 -38.40 -0.32
C GLY A 415 -24.63 -37.63 -1.59
N GLN A 416 -23.77 -36.62 -1.49
CA GLN A 416 -23.45 -35.72 -2.58
C GLN A 416 -22.76 -36.43 -3.76
N PRO A 417 -21.71 -37.26 -3.57
CA PRO A 417 -21.09 -37.98 -4.69
C PRO A 417 -22.03 -39.00 -5.33
N LEU A 418 -22.86 -39.69 -4.54
CA LEU A 418 -23.87 -40.60 -5.08
C LEU A 418 -24.87 -39.88 -6.00
N LEU A 419 -25.31 -38.67 -5.63
CA LEU A 419 -26.22 -37.87 -6.45
C LEU A 419 -25.52 -37.17 -7.62
N GLN A 420 -24.23 -36.88 -7.54
CA GLN A 420 -23.47 -36.29 -8.66
C GLN A 420 -23.02 -37.33 -9.68
N ILE A 421 -22.89 -38.59 -9.28
CA ILE A 421 -22.49 -39.69 -10.16
C ILE A 421 -23.72 -40.51 -10.56
N GLY A 422 -24.38 -41.16 -9.62
CA GLY A 422 -25.46 -42.11 -9.92
C GLY A 422 -26.65 -41.48 -10.65
N LEU A 423 -27.15 -40.34 -10.16
CA LEU A 423 -28.37 -39.73 -10.71
C LEU A 423 -28.17 -39.22 -12.16
N PRO A 424 -27.12 -38.45 -12.52
CA PRO A 424 -26.88 -38.04 -13.91
C PRO A 424 -26.80 -39.19 -14.91
N TYR A 425 -26.06 -40.25 -14.59
CA TYR A 425 -25.94 -41.41 -15.49
C TYR A 425 -27.25 -42.19 -15.60
N PHE A 426 -28.01 -42.30 -14.50
CA PHE A 426 -29.36 -42.89 -14.54
C PHE A 426 -30.31 -42.08 -15.43
N MET A 427 -30.33 -40.75 -15.28
CA MET A 427 -31.12 -39.86 -16.13
C MET A 427 -30.71 -39.96 -17.61
N MET A 428 -29.41 -40.02 -17.91
CA MET A 428 -28.93 -40.25 -19.27
C MET A 428 -29.40 -41.59 -19.84
N GLY A 429 -29.33 -42.67 -19.05
CA GLY A 429 -29.86 -43.97 -19.45
C GLY A 429 -31.34 -43.89 -19.84
N MET A 430 -32.16 -43.25 -19.01
CA MET A 430 -33.59 -43.06 -19.28
C MET A 430 -33.85 -42.25 -20.57
N VAL A 431 -33.10 -41.17 -20.77
CA VAL A 431 -33.21 -40.33 -21.98
C VAL A 431 -32.81 -41.10 -23.24
N ILE A 432 -31.78 -41.94 -23.17
CA ILE A 432 -31.26 -42.71 -24.31
C ILE A 432 -32.21 -43.85 -24.71
N VAL A 433 -32.90 -44.48 -23.75
CA VAL A 433 -33.74 -45.66 -24.00
C VAL A 433 -34.84 -45.39 -25.03
N ALA A 434 -35.50 -44.22 -24.99
CA ALA A 434 -36.61 -43.93 -25.90
C ALA A 434 -36.15 -43.82 -27.38
N PRO A 435 -35.15 -42.99 -27.74
CA PRO A 435 -34.56 -42.98 -29.09
C PRO A 435 -34.00 -44.34 -29.52
N LEU A 436 -33.34 -45.06 -28.62
CA LEU A 436 -32.77 -46.36 -28.94
C LEU A 436 -33.87 -47.37 -29.29
N SER A 437 -34.93 -47.42 -28.49
CA SER A 437 -36.09 -48.29 -28.72
C SER A 437 -36.78 -47.94 -30.04
N TRP A 438 -36.88 -46.65 -30.37
CA TRP A 438 -37.44 -46.20 -31.64
C TRP A 438 -36.61 -46.68 -32.84
N VAL A 439 -35.28 -46.57 -32.77
CA VAL A 439 -34.38 -47.07 -33.82
C VAL A 439 -34.44 -48.59 -33.96
N MET A 440 -34.49 -49.34 -32.86
CA MET A 440 -34.63 -50.80 -32.90
C MET A 440 -35.96 -51.22 -33.53
N ASN A 441 -37.07 -50.56 -33.18
CA ASN A 441 -38.37 -50.81 -33.80
C ASN A 441 -38.37 -50.51 -35.31
N LEU A 442 -37.71 -49.44 -35.76
CA LEU A 442 -37.60 -49.11 -37.19
C LEU A 442 -36.75 -50.14 -37.95
N LYS A 443 -35.66 -50.63 -37.35
CA LYS A 443 -34.85 -51.70 -37.91
C LYS A 443 -35.68 -52.98 -38.10
N ASP A 444 -36.44 -53.38 -37.07
CA ASP A 444 -37.18 -54.63 -37.10
C ASP A 444 -38.43 -54.55 -38.00
N ALA A 445 -39.15 -53.43 -37.99
CA ALA A 445 -40.37 -53.25 -38.77
C ALA A 445 -40.13 -52.87 -40.24
N LYS A 446 -39.10 -52.07 -40.55
CA LYS A 446 -38.84 -51.53 -41.90
C LYS A 446 -37.56 -52.06 -42.54
N LYS A 447 -36.81 -52.95 -41.87
CA LYS A 447 -35.54 -53.55 -42.36
C LYS A 447 -34.50 -52.52 -42.81
N VAL A 448 -34.53 -51.31 -42.24
CA VAL A 448 -33.54 -50.27 -42.55
C VAL A 448 -32.20 -50.64 -41.92
N PRO A 449 -31.07 -50.53 -42.63
CA PRO A 449 -29.75 -50.81 -42.06
C PRO A 449 -29.42 -49.89 -40.87
N LEU A 450 -28.91 -50.47 -39.80
CA LEU A 450 -28.68 -49.77 -38.52
C LEU A 450 -27.77 -48.54 -38.67
N HIS A 451 -26.75 -48.60 -39.53
CA HIS A 451 -25.78 -47.52 -39.69
C HIS A 451 -26.40 -46.20 -40.17
N TRP A 452 -27.49 -46.25 -40.95
CA TRP A 452 -28.22 -45.04 -41.37
C TRP A 452 -29.04 -44.41 -40.25
N LEU A 453 -29.42 -45.20 -39.24
CA LEU A 453 -30.23 -44.74 -38.11
C LEU A 453 -29.39 -44.18 -36.95
N LEU A 454 -28.09 -44.51 -36.88
CA LEU A 454 -27.21 -44.07 -35.79
C LEU A 454 -27.08 -42.54 -35.66
N PRO A 455 -26.93 -41.75 -36.75
CA PRO A 455 -26.89 -40.28 -36.63
C PRO A 455 -28.20 -39.71 -36.09
N PHE A 456 -29.36 -40.23 -36.53
CA PHE A 456 -30.66 -39.80 -36.05
C PHE A 456 -30.89 -40.16 -34.59
N PHE A 457 -30.47 -41.35 -34.19
CA PHE A 457 -30.45 -41.75 -32.79
C PHE A 457 -29.64 -40.75 -31.97
N TRP A 458 -28.39 -40.49 -32.36
CA TRP A 458 -27.49 -39.63 -31.59
C TRP A 458 -27.97 -38.17 -31.50
N VAL A 459 -28.48 -37.60 -32.59
CA VAL A 459 -29.05 -36.24 -32.59
C VAL A 459 -30.32 -36.18 -31.73
N SER A 460 -31.24 -37.15 -31.88
CA SER A 460 -32.48 -37.14 -31.11
C SER A 460 -32.25 -37.38 -29.61
N SER A 461 -31.37 -38.30 -29.23
CA SER A 461 -30.98 -38.51 -27.84
C SER A 461 -30.23 -37.30 -27.27
N GLY A 462 -29.36 -36.66 -28.07
CA GLY A 462 -28.65 -35.45 -27.69
C GLY A 462 -29.57 -34.27 -27.40
N LEU A 463 -30.54 -34.00 -28.28
CA LEU A 463 -31.54 -32.96 -28.08
C LEU A 463 -32.45 -33.23 -26.87
N LEU A 464 -32.87 -34.48 -26.68
CA LEU A 464 -33.64 -34.88 -25.50
C LEU A 464 -32.82 -34.72 -24.21
N ALA A 465 -31.53 -35.04 -24.24
CA ALA A 465 -30.62 -34.85 -23.11
C ALA A 465 -30.44 -33.36 -22.78
N GLY A 466 -30.28 -32.52 -23.81
CA GLY A 466 -30.25 -31.06 -23.67
C GLY A 466 -31.52 -30.51 -23.03
N LEU A 467 -32.70 -30.98 -23.47
CA LEU A 467 -33.99 -30.58 -22.89
C LEU A 467 -34.15 -31.08 -21.44
N ALA A 468 -33.78 -32.34 -21.17
CA ALA A 468 -33.79 -32.89 -19.82
C ALA A 468 -32.88 -32.09 -18.88
N CYS A 469 -31.73 -31.62 -19.36
CA CYS A 469 -30.82 -30.76 -18.63
C CYS A 469 -31.45 -29.40 -18.28
N VAL A 470 -32.18 -28.79 -19.23
CA VAL A 470 -32.95 -27.56 -18.98
C VAL A 470 -34.01 -27.79 -17.92
N VAL A 471 -34.79 -28.87 -18.03
CA VAL A 471 -35.83 -29.19 -17.02
C VAL A 471 -35.19 -29.40 -15.65
N ALA A 472 -34.10 -30.17 -15.58
CA ALA A 472 -33.36 -30.38 -14.34
C ALA A 472 -32.83 -29.07 -13.74
N LYS A 473 -32.36 -28.13 -14.56
CA LYS A 473 -31.92 -26.80 -14.14
C LYS A 473 -33.03 -26.08 -13.37
N TRP A 474 -34.22 -26.01 -13.97
CA TRP A 474 -35.34 -25.29 -13.39
C TRP A 474 -35.91 -25.97 -12.15
N VAL A 475 -35.91 -27.31 -12.11
CA VAL A 475 -36.39 -28.09 -10.96
C VAL A 475 -35.42 -28.04 -9.78
N LEU A 476 -34.11 -28.18 -10.02
CA LEU A 476 -33.11 -28.29 -8.95
C LEU A 476 -32.57 -26.93 -8.50
N VAL A 477 -32.32 -26.01 -9.45
CA VAL A 477 -31.58 -24.75 -9.20
C VAL A 477 -32.50 -23.53 -9.22
N GLY A 478 -33.43 -23.49 -10.18
CA GLY A 478 -34.34 -22.36 -10.39
C GLY A 478 -33.63 -21.12 -10.95
N LYS A 479 -34.06 -19.92 -10.50
CA LYS A 479 -33.46 -18.64 -10.87
C LYS A 479 -32.72 -18.03 -9.68
N LYS A 480 -31.45 -17.68 -9.89
CA LYS A 480 -30.64 -16.91 -8.93
C LYS A 480 -30.76 -15.41 -9.21
N LYS A 481 -30.68 -14.59 -8.18
CA LYS A 481 -30.78 -13.13 -8.29
C LYS A 481 -29.41 -12.47 -8.23
N GLU A 482 -29.27 -11.36 -8.92
CA GLU A 482 -28.08 -10.52 -8.81
C GLU A 482 -27.94 -9.95 -7.39
N GLY A 483 -26.72 -9.95 -6.85
CA GLY A 483 -26.45 -9.54 -5.47
C GLY A 483 -26.90 -10.54 -4.41
N GLU A 484 -27.56 -11.64 -4.80
CA GLU A 484 -27.96 -12.70 -3.89
C GLU A 484 -26.72 -13.34 -3.23
N THR A 485 -26.82 -13.59 -1.93
CA THR A 485 -25.76 -14.23 -1.15
C THR A 485 -26.32 -15.44 -0.42
N ILE A 486 -25.71 -16.61 -0.62
CA ILE A 486 -26.09 -17.86 0.05
C ILE A 486 -24.89 -18.52 0.72
N LEU A 487 -25.12 -19.46 1.62
CA LEU A 487 -24.04 -20.23 2.24
C LEU A 487 -23.59 -21.40 1.35
N ILE A 488 -22.30 -21.70 1.34
CA ILE A 488 -21.67 -22.78 0.54
C ILE A 488 -22.23 -24.17 0.86
N TRP A 489 -22.59 -24.42 2.13
CA TRP A 489 -23.20 -25.68 2.58
C TRP A 489 -24.72 -25.68 2.54
N SER A 490 -25.34 -24.73 1.82
CA SER A 490 -26.79 -24.68 1.71
C SER A 490 -27.31 -25.73 0.71
N LYS A 491 -28.57 -26.15 0.91
CA LYS A 491 -29.28 -27.04 -0.02
C LYS A 491 -29.23 -26.53 -1.47
N ARG A 492 -29.30 -25.20 -1.68
CA ARG A 492 -29.26 -24.59 -3.02
C ARG A 492 -27.94 -24.83 -3.73
N VAL A 493 -26.81 -24.73 -3.04
CA VAL A 493 -25.49 -25.04 -3.62
C VAL A 493 -25.36 -26.54 -3.90
N PHE A 494 -25.84 -27.40 -3.00
CA PHE A 494 -25.82 -28.84 -3.25
C PHE A 494 -26.67 -29.24 -4.48
N MET A 495 -27.87 -28.69 -4.63
CA MET A 495 -28.72 -28.93 -5.80
C MET A 495 -28.10 -28.37 -7.09
N ASP A 496 -27.46 -27.19 -7.02
CA ASP A 496 -26.70 -26.62 -8.13
C ASP A 496 -25.60 -27.57 -8.59
N THR A 497 -24.77 -28.09 -7.68
CA THR A 497 -23.69 -28.99 -8.07
C THR A 497 -24.15 -30.36 -8.60
N ILE A 498 -25.33 -30.86 -8.22
CA ILE A 498 -25.94 -32.06 -8.85
C ILE A 498 -26.34 -31.74 -10.28
N TRP A 499 -26.99 -30.60 -10.48
CA TRP A 499 -27.35 -30.14 -11.82
C TRP A 499 -26.11 -29.91 -12.69
N GLN A 500 -25.04 -29.29 -12.15
CA GLN A 500 -23.77 -29.12 -12.87
C GLN A 500 -23.19 -30.45 -13.33
N ALA A 501 -23.20 -31.49 -12.48
CA ALA A 501 -22.72 -32.81 -12.87
C ALA A 501 -23.52 -33.40 -14.05
N PHE A 502 -24.84 -33.27 -14.04
CA PHE A 502 -25.67 -33.67 -15.17
C PHE A 502 -25.41 -32.83 -16.42
N ARG A 503 -25.26 -31.52 -16.25
CA ARG A 503 -24.98 -30.57 -17.32
C ARG A 503 -23.60 -30.77 -17.95
N THR A 504 -22.60 -31.23 -17.20
CA THR A 504 -21.30 -31.67 -17.71
C THR A 504 -21.46 -32.92 -18.57
N LEU A 505 -22.13 -33.96 -18.06
CA LEU A 505 -22.34 -35.21 -18.80
C LEU A 505 -23.12 -35.00 -20.11
N VAL A 506 -24.15 -34.15 -20.09
CA VAL A 506 -24.91 -33.76 -21.29
C VAL A 506 -24.07 -32.92 -22.26
N GLY A 507 -23.14 -32.12 -21.73
CA GLY A 507 -22.11 -31.41 -22.48
C GLY A 507 -21.26 -32.39 -23.30
N ASP A 508 -20.55 -33.28 -22.60
CA ASP A 508 -19.64 -34.26 -23.18
C ASP A 508 -20.35 -35.20 -24.18
N TYR A 509 -21.62 -35.53 -23.93
CA TYR A 509 -22.38 -36.44 -24.80
C TYR A 509 -22.78 -35.83 -26.15
N PHE A 510 -23.19 -34.55 -26.16
CA PHE A 510 -23.75 -33.92 -27.36
C PHE A 510 -23.64 -32.39 -27.37
N MET A 511 -23.96 -31.72 -26.27
CA MET A 511 -24.15 -30.28 -26.30
C MET A 511 -22.86 -29.51 -26.59
N GLU A 512 -21.68 -30.05 -26.29
CA GLU A 512 -20.39 -29.40 -26.57
C GLU A 512 -20.13 -29.27 -28.07
N MET A 513 -20.54 -30.26 -28.87
CA MET A 513 -20.43 -30.16 -30.33
C MET A 513 -21.25 -28.99 -30.91
N THR A 514 -22.28 -28.55 -30.18
CA THR A 514 -23.16 -27.46 -30.65
C THR A 514 -22.58 -26.07 -30.35
N SER A 515 -21.48 -25.95 -29.60
CA SER A 515 -20.86 -24.67 -29.27
C SER A 515 -20.52 -23.86 -30.52
N GLY A 516 -20.62 -22.54 -30.44
CA GLY A 516 -20.47 -21.65 -31.60
C GLY A 516 -21.62 -21.67 -32.60
N SER A 517 -22.69 -22.46 -32.36
CA SER A 517 -23.89 -22.49 -33.20
C SER A 517 -25.11 -21.84 -32.54
N ILE A 518 -26.14 -21.54 -33.34
CA ILE A 518 -27.41 -21.00 -32.83
C ILE A 518 -28.13 -21.96 -31.88
N LEU A 519 -27.92 -23.28 -32.02
CA LEU A 519 -28.50 -24.29 -31.14
C LEU A 519 -27.98 -24.13 -29.70
N PHE A 520 -26.70 -23.79 -29.55
CA PHE A 520 -26.11 -23.53 -28.24
C PHE A 520 -26.65 -22.26 -27.61
N SER A 521 -26.77 -21.17 -28.38
CA SER A 521 -27.38 -19.92 -27.92
C SER A 521 -28.84 -20.11 -27.49
N LEU A 522 -29.62 -20.93 -28.21
CA LEU A 522 -30.98 -21.30 -27.81
C LEU A 522 -31.00 -22.10 -26.51
N TRP A 523 -30.10 -23.06 -26.36
CA TRP A 523 -29.98 -23.86 -25.13
C TRP A 523 -29.63 -23.00 -23.92
N MET A 524 -28.68 -22.07 -24.07
CA MET A 524 -28.36 -21.08 -23.03
C MET A 524 -29.56 -20.23 -22.64
N LYS A 525 -30.34 -19.76 -23.63
CA LYS A 525 -31.56 -18.99 -23.39
C LYS A 525 -32.60 -19.80 -22.61
N PHE A 526 -32.79 -21.08 -22.96
CA PHE A 526 -33.66 -21.99 -22.18
C PHE A 526 -33.16 -22.25 -20.76
N MET A 527 -31.85 -22.23 -20.54
CA MET A 527 -31.28 -22.31 -19.20
C MET A 527 -31.38 -20.99 -18.41
N GLY A 528 -31.71 -19.88 -19.05
CA GLY A 528 -31.97 -18.59 -18.41
C GLY A 528 -31.00 -17.47 -18.74
N SER A 529 -30.06 -17.67 -19.66
CA SER A 529 -29.20 -16.59 -20.16
C SER A 529 -29.97 -15.58 -20.99
N HIS A 530 -29.55 -14.32 -20.91
CA HIS A 530 -30.08 -13.23 -21.71
C HIS A 530 -29.24 -13.07 -22.97
N ILE A 531 -29.63 -13.74 -24.06
CA ILE A 531 -28.91 -13.71 -25.34
C ILE A 531 -29.79 -13.08 -26.40
N ASP A 532 -29.25 -12.05 -27.05
CA ASP A 532 -29.80 -11.45 -28.25
C ASP A 532 -29.50 -12.34 -29.47
N LEU A 533 -30.54 -12.83 -30.15
CA LEU A 533 -30.39 -13.72 -31.29
C LEU A 533 -30.45 -12.98 -32.63
N ASP A 534 -30.93 -11.73 -32.64
CA ASP A 534 -31.33 -11.04 -33.86
C ASP A 534 -30.11 -10.49 -34.62
N GLN A 535 -29.07 -10.09 -33.89
CA GLN A 535 -27.85 -9.49 -34.44
C GLN A 535 -26.63 -10.43 -34.44
N GLY A 536 -26.85 -11.74 -34.23
CA GLY A 536 -25.81 -12.77 -34.29
C GLY A 536 -24.82 -12.73 -33.12
N THR A 537 -25.10 -13.49 -32.06
CA THR A 537 -24.15 -13.75 -30.96
C THR A 537 -23.37 -15.03 -31.19
N TYR A 538 -22.07 -15.02 -30.90
CA TYR A 538 -21.21 -16.21 -30.98
C TYR A 538 -20.73 -16.62 -29.59
N VAL A 539 -21.03 -17.85 -29.18
CA VAL A 539 -20.59 -18.39 -27.89
C VAL A 539 -20.02 -19.79 -28.09
N ASP A 540 -18.70 -19.92 -28.00
CA ASP A 540 -17.98 -21.20 -28.15
C ASP A 540 -17.47 -21.75 -26.82
N SER A 541 -18.22 -21.52 -25.72
CA SER A 541 -17.78 -21.99 -24.41
C SER A 541 -18.90 -22.53 -23.53
N MET A 542 -18.70 -23.76 -23.08
CA MET A 542 -19.45 -24.38 -21.99
C MET A 542 -19.33 -23.61 -20.67
N GLY A 543 -18.24 -22.87 -20.48
CA GLY A 543 -18.03 -22.02 -19.29
C GLY A 543 -19.03 -20.88 -19.16
N ALA A 544 -19.73 -20.50 -20.24
CA ALA A 544 -20.80 -19.50 -20.19
C ALA A 544 -22.09 -19.99 -19.51
N LEU A 545 -22.20 -21.30 -19.25
CA LEU A 545 -23.37 -21.94 -18.65
C LEU A 545 -23.17 -22.33 -17.18
N LEU A 546 -22.11 -21.85 -16.53
CA LEU A 546 -21.89 -22.10 -15.10
C LEU A 546 -23.01 -21.46 -14.26
N ASN A 547 -23.39 -20.23 -14.57
CA ASN A 547 -24.57 -19.57 -14.01
C ASN A 547 -25.33 -18.88 -15.14
N PRO A 548 -26.14 -19.62 -15.90
CA PRO A 548 -26.74 -19.11 -17.13
C PRO A 548 -27.57 -17.85 -16.88
N GLU A 549 -28.32 -17.80 -15.77
CA GLU A 549 -29.09 -16.62 -15.36
C GLU A 549 -28.28 -15.35 -15.04
N MET A 550 -26.96 -15.47 -14.89
CA MET A 550 -26.07 -14.33 -14.65
C MET A 550 -25.41 -13.82 -15.93
N VAL A 551 -25.64 -14.45 -17.09
CA VAL A 551 -24.97 -14.08 -18.34
C VAL A 551 -25.93 -13.30 -19.25
N GLU A 552 -25.52 -12.09 -19.63
CA GLU A 552 -26.17 -11.23 -20.60
C GLU A 552 -25.21 -10.95 -21.76
N ILE A 553 -25.63 -11.25 -22.99
CA ILE A 553 -24.86 -11.05 -24.22
C ILE A 553 -25.75 -10.32 -25.23
N GLN A 554 -25.35 -9.10 -25.59
CA GLN A 554 -26.04 -8.26 -26.55
C GLN A 554 -25.61 -8.56 -28.00
N GLY A 555 -26.25 -7.91 -28.98
CA GLY A 555 -26.02 -8.13 -30.41
C GLY A 555 -24.54 -8.10 -30.81
N GLY A 556 -24.10 -9.02 -31.67
CA GLY A 556 -22.70 -9.14 -32.09
C GLY A 556 -21.72 -9.57 -31.01
N GLY A 557 -22.17 -9.79 -29.76
CA GLY A 557 -21.31 -10.22 -28.65
C GLY A 557 -20.70 -11.60 -28.91
N CYS A 558 -19.41 -11.73 -28.55
CA CYS A 558 -18.60 -12.89 -28.87
C CYS A 558 -17.87 -13.43 -27.63
N VAL A 559 -18.01 -14.73 -27.35
CA VAL A 559 -17.31 -15.46 -26.28
C VAL A 559 -16.49 -16.58 -26.91
N GLY A 560 -15.18 -16.48 -26.77
CA GLY A 560 -14.20 -17.42 -27.32
C GLY A 560 -14.16 -18.75 -26.60
N LYS A 561 -13.44 -19.69 -27.22
CA LYS A 561 -13.37 -21.08 -26.78
C LYS A 561 -12.84 -21.22 -25.37
N GLU A 562 -13.46 -22.08 -24.56
CA GLU A 562 -13.04 -22.39 -23.18
C GLU A 562 -13.01 -21.17 -22.23
N ALA A 563 -13.65 -20.04 -22.59
CA ALA A 563 -13.79 -18.90 -21.68
C ALA A 563 -14.71 -19.24 -20.49
N LEU A 564 -14.36 -18.79 -19.28
CA LEU A 564 -15.13 -19.04 -18.07
C LEU A 564 -15.85 -17.77 -17.60
N LEU A 565 -17.18 -17.79 -17.63
CA LEU A 565 -18.00 -16.69 -17.12
C LEU A 565 -18.54 -17.06 -15.74
N PHE A 566 -17.82 -16.65 -14.69
CA PHE A 566 -18.20 -16.92 -13.31
C PHE A 566 -19.26 -15.92 -12.83
N GLY A 567 -20.53 -16.32 -12.92
CA GLY A 567 -21.64 -15.55 -12.34
C GLY A 567 -21.70 -15.58 -10.80
N HIS A 568 -20.74 -16.23 -10.14
CA HIS A 568 -20.62 -16.24 -8.68
C HIS A 568 -19.16 -16.23 -8.21
N ILE A 569 -18.96 -15.78 -6.98
CA ILE A 569 -17.68 -15.82 -6.28
C ILE A 569 -17.89 -16.25 -4.84
N TYR A 570 -16.91 -16.97 -4.30
CA TYR A 570 -16.81 -17.23 -2.88
C TYR A 570 -16.14 -16.03 -2.22
N GLU A 571 -16.90 -15.24 -1.47
CA GLU A 571 -16.37 -14.01 -0.86
C GLU A 571 -16.74 -13.86 0.61
N GLY A 572 -15.86 -13.16 1.33
CA GLY A 572 -16.04 -12.81 2.72
C GLY A 572 -15.87 -13.97 3.71
N GLU A 573 -15.98 -13.61 4.97
CA GLU A 573 -15.88 -14.56 6.08
C GLU A 573 -17.21 -15.34 6.21
N GLY A 574 -17.12 -16.69 6.22
CA GLY A 574 -18.27 -17.59 6.48
C GLY A 574 -18.72 -18.48 5.31
N GLY A 575 -17.93 -18.58 4.24
CA GLY A 575 -18.25 -19.45 3.11
C GLY A 575 -19.51 -18.98 2.36
N LYS A 576 -19.61 -17.68 2.10
CA LYS A 576 -20.72 -17.10 1.34
C LYS A 576 -20.42 -17.18 -0.15
N VAL A 577 -21.44 -17.53 -0.92
CA VAL A 577 -21.45 -17.53 -2.38
C VAL A 577 -22.29 -16.34 -2.80
N LYS A 578 -21.66 -15.34 -3.42
CA LYS A 578 -22.34 -14.16 -3.96
C LYS A 578 -22.47 -14.28 -5.46
N PHE A 579 -23.65 -13.94 -5.98
CA PHE A 579 -23.94 -13.92 -7.41
C PHE A 579 -23.88 -12.50 -7.97
N GLY A 580 -23.35 -12.36 -9.18
CA GLY A 580 -23.26 -11.09 -9.89
C GLY A 580 -23.36 -11.33 -11.40
N LYS A 581 -24.09 -10.45 -12.09
CA LYS A 581 -24.26 -10.59 -13.54
C LYS A 581 -22.99 -10.22 -14.28
N ILE A 582 -22.77 -10.90 -15.40
CA ILE A 582 -21.74 -10.60 -16.38
C ILE A 582 -22.46 -10.11 -17.63
N LYS A 583 -22.09 -8.91 -18.07
CA LYS A 583 -22.70 -8.28 -19.24
C LYS A 583 -21.66 -8.10 -20.34
N ILE A 584 -21.98 -8.61 -21.52
CA ILE A 584 -21.22 -8.40 -22.75
C ILE A 584 -22.06 -7.49 -23.65
N GLY A 585 -21.58 -6.27 -23.83
CA GLY A 585 -22.21 -5.24 -24.66
C GLY A 585 -22.19 -5.57 -26.14
N GLU A 586 -22.81 -4.70 -26.93
CA GLU A 586 -22.92 -4.86 -28.38
C GLU A 586 -21.54 -4.93 -29.05
N GLY A 587 -21.28 -5.97 -29.83
CA GLY A 587 -19.95 -6.23 -30.43
C GLY A 587 -18.82 -6.49 -29.42
N GLY A 588 -19.14 -6.70 -28.14
CA GLY A 588 -18.14 -6.99 -27.11
C GLY A 588 -17.50 -8.36 -27.29
N PHE A 589 -16.21 -8.46 -27.01
CA PHE A 589 -15.42 -9.68 -27.18
C PHE A 589 -14.80 -10.18 -25.88
N VAL A 590 -15.04 -11.45 -25.54
CA VAL A 590 -14.42 -12.18 -24.44
C VAL A 590 -13.54 -13.28 -25.03
N GLY A 591 -12.22 -13.12 -24.91
CA GLY A 591 -11.25 -13.98 -25.58
C GLY A 591 -11.24 -15.44 -25.13
N SER A 592 -10.65 -16.31 -25.95
CA SER A 592 -10.54 -17.73 -25.62
C SER A 592 -9.75 -17.95 -24.32
N ARG A 593 -10.21 -18.87 -23.48
CA ARG A 593 -9.64 -19.18 -22.15
C ARG A 593 -9.51 -17.98 -21.22
N SER A 594 -10.22 -16.88 -21.48
CA SER A 594 -10.30 -15.79 -20.52
C SER A 594 -11.28 -16.14 -19.39
N VAL A 595 -11.17 -15.41 -18.30
CA VAL A 595 -12.05 -15.56 -17.13
C VAL A 595 -12.70 -14.22 -16.83
N THR A 596 -14.02 -14.21 -16.67
CA THR A 596 -14.76 -13.03 -16.18
C THR A 596 -15.37 -13.34 -14.82
N MET A 597 -15.06 -12.50 -13.83
CA MET A 597 -15.63 -12.59 -12.49
C MET A 597 -17.04 -11.97 -12.40
N PRO A 598 -17.77 -12.16 -11.29
CA PRO A 598 -19.11 -11.59 -11.14
C PRO A 598 -19.09 -10.06 -11.24
N GLY A 599 -20.11 -9.50 -11.87
CA GLY A 599 -20.26 -8.04 -12.02
C GLY A 599 -19.47 -7.44 -13.19
N VAL A 600 -18.67 -8.23 -13.93
CA VAL A 600 -17.90 -7.72 -15.07
C VAL A 600 -18.83 -7.18 -16.16
N MET A 601 -18.48 -6.01 -16.68
CA MET A 601 -19.14 -5.39 -17.82
C MET A 601 -18.13 -5.18 -18.96
N VAL A 602 -18.33 -5.87 -20.07
CA VAL A 602 -17.64 -5.55 -21.32
C VAL A 602 -18.51 -4.53 -22.05
N GLU A 603 -17.99 -3.31 -22.23
CA GLU A 603 -18.72 -2.25 -22.94
C GLU A 603 -18.92 -2.62 -24.41
N ASN A 604 -19.76 -1.84 -25.11
CA ASN A 604 -19.98 -2.00 -26.54
C ASN A 604 -18.64 -1.83 -27.28
N GLY A 605 -18.25 -2.81 -28.11
CA GLY A 605 -16.94 -2.87 -28.76
C GLY A 605 -15.74 -3.14 -27.84
N GLY A 606 -15.98 -3.33 -26.53
CA GLY A 606 -14.95 -3.69 -25.56
C GLY A 606 -14.36 -5.07 -25.86
N SER A 607 -13.06 -5.24 -25.63
CA SER A 607 -12.35 -6.49 -25.95
C SER A 607 -11.49 -6.95 -24.78
N LEU A 608 -11.90 -8.05 -24.14
CA LEU A 608 -11.10 -8.79 -23.18
C LEU A 608 -10.22 -9.81 -23.93
N PRO A 609 -8.87 -9.69 -23.89
CA PRO A 609 -7.98 -10.57 -24.65
C PRO A 609 -8.06 -12.04 -24.22
N ALA A 610 -7.57 -12.94 -25.08
CA ALA A 610 -7.43 -14.35 -24.72
C ALA A 610 -6.48 -14.53 -23.51
N LEU A 611 -6.69 -15.59 -22.73
CA LEU A 611 -5.89 -15.93 -21.53
C LEU A 611 -5.83 -14.84 -20.45
N SER A 612 -6.78 -13.90 -20.46
CA SER A 612 -6.84 -12.80 -19.49
C SER A 612 -7.94 -13.00 -18.45
N LEU A 613 -7.88 -12.20 -17.38
CA LEU A 613 -8.83 -12.21 -16.28
C LEU A 613 -9.43 -10.82 -16.13
N ALA A 614 -10.75 -10.71 -16.22
CA ALA A 614 -11.50 -9.55 -15.77
C ALA A 614 -11.94 -9.76 -14.32
N MET A 615 -11.47 -8.90 -13.43
CA MET A 615 -11.72 -8.94 -12.00
C MET A 615 -13.15 -8.56 -11.68
N LYS A 616 -13.59 -8.88 -10.45
CA LYS A 616 -14.96 -8.63 -9.99
C LYS A 616 -15.35 -7.15 -10.20
N GLU A 617 -16.54 -6.93 -10.76
CA GLU A 617 -17.10 -5.58 -11.04
C GLU A 617 -16.24 -4.71 -11.97
N GLU A 618 -15.27 -5.28 -12.69
CA GLU A 618 -14.41 -4.55 -13.64
C GLU A 618 -15.17 -4.21 -14.94
N ILE A 619 -14.87 -3.01 -15.47
CA ILE A 619 -15.43 -2.52 -16.74
C ILE A 619 -14.35 -2.58 -17.82
N ILE A 620 -14.57 -3.42 -18.84
CA ILE A 620 -13.69 -3.54 -20.01
C ILE A 620 -14.14 -2.54 -21.06
N LYS A 621 -13.36 -1.46 -21.20
CA LYS A 621 -13.69 -0.35 -22.11
C LYS A 621 -13.39 -0.68 -23.57
N SER A 622 -14.15 -0.06 -24.48
CA SER A 622 -13.76 0.02 -25.89
C SER A 622 -12.49 0.87 -26.04
N ARG A 623 -11.60 0.46 -26.94
CA ARG A 623 -10.45 1.28 -27.35
C ARG A 623 -10.87 2.39 -28.29
#